data_AF-A0A284VR78-F1
#
_entry.id   AF-A0A284VR78-F1
#
_cell.length_a   1.000
_cell.length_b   1.000
_cell.length_c   1.000
_cell.angle_alpha   90.00
_cell.angle_beta   90.00
_cell.angle_gamma   90.00
#
_symmetry.space_group_name_H-M   'P 1'
#
loop_
_entity.id
_entity.type
_entity.pdbx_description
1 polymer ?
#
loop_
_entity_poly.entity_id
_entity_poly.type
_entity_poly.pdbx_seq_one_letter_code
_entity_poly.pdbx_strand_id
1 'polypeptide(L)'
;MNAVRRLKAAFPEHAVLADMKTIDTGALEVEMAAKAGADIVILLGSADSSAIMDAVRAARKYGVKLMADLISTDDPARRAKELVEMGIDYINVHVGIDQQMTGQDPVRILRDLKINVPVAVAGGLDAQSAAKAVISGASIIIIGGNIVRSSSVTESARAIRRSIDAPEVAEEPERSIDEQTLLLLRRVSTPNISDAMHRKGAMKNIRCICPGNKAVGRAVTVQTFEGDWAKTVEAIDVAKKDDIIVIYNGSPHVAPWGELATLSCINNGVSGVVIDGAVRDVDDIRRLNFPVFASSIMPNAGEPKGFGEINAEIQCGGQTVKPGDYIVGDDNGVVVIPKERGYEVARRAVEVEKNERRIRDEIKRGKTLSEVLYLQKWEKR
;
A
#
# COMPACT_ATOMS: atom_id res chain seq x y z
N MET A 1 13.33 -17.00 -27.56
CA MET A 1 12.16 -17.59 -26.87
C MET A 1 12.42 -19.00 -26.31
N ASN A 2 13.59 -19.29 -25.70
CA ASN A 2 13.86 -20.64 -25.16
C ASN A 2 13.06 -20.96 -23.90
N ALA A 3 12.66 -19.95 -23.11
CA ALA A 3 11.79 -20.14 -21.95
C ALA A 3 10.44 -20.75 -22.35
N VAL A 4 9.76 -20.18 -23.36
CA VAL A 4 8.49 -20.70 -23.89
C VAL A 4 8.63 -22.13 -24.42
N ARG A 5 9.68 -22.41 -25.20
CA ARG A 5 9.96 -23.77 -25.71
C ARG A 5 10.11 -24.79 -24.59
N ARG A 6 10.87 -24.43 -23.54
CA ARG A 6 11.08 -25.30 -22.37
C ARG A 6 9.80 -25.51 -21.58
N LEU A 7 8.99 -24.46 -21.40
CA LEU A 7 7.69 -24.57 -20.73
C LEU A 7 6.74 -25.48 -21.51
N LYS A 8 6.61 -25.30 -22.83
CA LYS A 8 5.74 -26.15 -23.66
C LYS A 8 6.21 -27.61 -23.68
N ALA A 9 7.52 -27.84 -23.74
CA ALA A 9 8.07 -29.20 -23.66
C ALA A 9 7.84 -29.86 -22.29
N ALA A 10 7.91 -29.10 -21.20
CA ALA A 10 7.68 -29.61 -19.85
C ALA A 10 6.19 -29.82 -19.54
N PHE A 11 5.30 -29.05 -20.16
CA PHE A 11 3.85 -29.06 -19.91
C PHE A 11 3.05 -29.09 -21.22
N PRO A 12 3.14 -30.17 -22.02
CA PRO A 12 2.53 -30.23 -23.35
C PRO A 12 1.01 -30.10 -23.33
N GLU A 13 0.36 -30.66 -22.31
CA GLU A 13 -1.10 -30.65 -22.11
C GLU A 13 -1.64 -29.32 -21.57
N HIS A 14 -0.77 -28.37 -21.24
CA HIS A 14 -1.18 -27.08 -20.71
C HIS A 14 -1.03 -25.99 -21.77
N ALA A 15 -1.99 -25.05 -21.78
CA ALA A 15 -1.89 -23.85 -22.59
C ALA A 15 -0.75 -22.96 -22.06
N VAL A 16 0.19 -22.62 -22.93
CA VAL A 16 1.31 -21.74 -22.64
C VAL A 16 0.96 -20.34 -23.10
N LEU A 17 0.82 -19.43 -22.13
CA LEU A 17 0.64 -18.02 -22.37
C LEU A 17 1.99 -17.32 -22.40
N ALA A 18 2.29 -16.61 -23.48
CA ALA A 18 3.48 -15.77 -23.62
C ALA A 18 3.11 -14.30 -23.40
N ASP A 19 3.45 -13.79 -22.22
CA ASP A 19 3.28 -12.36 -21.90
C ASP A 19 4.37 -11.52 -22.58
N MET A 20 4.17 -11.23 -23.87
CA MET A 20 5.12 -10.44 -24.68
C MET A 20 4.99 -8.94 -24.41
N LYS A 21 3.79 -8.49 -24.01
CA LYS A 21 3.42 -7.06 -23.94
C LYS A 21 3.78 -6.31 -25.22
N THR A 22 3.56 -6.97 -26.35
CA THR A 22 3.81 -6.42 -27.68
C THR A 22 3.11 -5.07 -27.84
N ILE A 23 3.90 -4.04 -28.13
CA ILE A 23 3.43 -2.67 -28.38
C ILE A 23 3.60 -2.26 -29.84
N ASP A 24 4.61 -2.82 -30.50
CA ASP A 24 4.97 -2.59 -31.89
C ASP A 24 5.34 -3.92 -32.55
N THR A 25 5.37 -3.97 -33.88
CA THR A 25 5.75 -5.15 -34.68
C THR A 25 4.87 -6.38 -34.38
N GLY A 26 3.56 -6.16 -34.27
CA GLY A 26 2.56 -7.17 -33.87
C GLY A 26 2.72 -8.53 -34.54
N ALA A 27 2.93 -8.55 -35.87
CA ALA A 27 3.12 -9.80 -36.60
C ALA A 27 4.40 -10.55 -36.23
N LEU A 28 5.52 -9.84 -36.05
CA LEU A 28 6.83 -10.44 -35.79
C LEU A 28 6.87 -11.09 -34.40
N GLU A 29 6.41 -10.38 -33.37
CA GLU A 29 6.41 -10.91 -32.00
C GLU A 29 5.45 -12.09 -31.83
N VAL A 30 4.26 -12.02 -32.45
CA VAL A 30 3.31 -13.15 -32.47
C VAL A 30 3.92 -14.35 -33.20
N GLU A 31 4.56 -14.15 -34.36
CA GLU A 31 5.26 -15.21 -35.07
C GLU A 31 6.35 -15.87 -34.20
N MET A 32 7.16 -15.05 -33.52
CA MET A 32 8.23 -15.54 -32.64
C MET A 32 7.71 -16.36 -31.48
N ALA A 33 6.62 -15.92 -30.84
CA ALA A 33 5.99 -16.63 -29.72
C ALA A 33 5.30 -17.92 -30.19
N ALA A 34 4.56 -17.87 -31.29
CA ALA A 34 3.87 -19.02 -31.86
C ALA A 34 4.85 -20.12 -32.28
N LYS A 35 5.93 -19.77 -33.01
CA LYS A 35 7.00 -20.72 -33.38
C LYS A 35 7.76 -21.28 -32.17
N ALA A 36 7.66 -20.64 -31.01
CA ALA A 36 8.23 -21.14 -29.77
C ALA A 36 7.30 -22.08 -29.00
N GLY A 37 6.05 -22.27 -29.45
CA GLY A 37 5.07 -23.15 -28.83
C GLY A 37 4.11 -22.46 -27.86
N ALA A 38 3.94 -21.13 -27.96
CA ALA A 38 2.89 -20.42 -27.22
C ALA A 38 1.52 -20.73 -27.84
N ASP A 39 0.51 -20.94 -26.98
CA ASP A 39 -0.89 -21.11 -27.38
C ASP A 39 -1.65 -19.76 -27.34
N ILE A 40 -1.23 -18.86 -26.44
CA ILE A 40 -1.79 -17.51 -26.27
C ILE A 40 -0.64 -16.50 -26.24
N VAL A 41 -0.78 -15.38 -26.97
CA VAL A 41 0.19 -14.27 -26.96
C VAL A 41 -0.49 -13.02 -26.40
N ILE A 42 0.15 -12.38 -25.41
CA ILE A 42 -0.33 -11.10 -24.86
C ILE A 42 0.31 -9.93 -25.60
N LEU A 43 -0.52 -8.96 -25.98
CA LEU A 43 -0.13 -7.65 -26.46
C LEU A 43 -0.72 -6.55 -25.56
N LEU A 44 -0.18 -5.33 -25.63
CA LEU A 44 -0.76 -4.20 -24.92
C LEU A 44 -2.00 -3.70 -25.67
N GLY A 45 -3.10 -3.53 -24.93
CA GLY A 45 -4.32 -2.93 -25.45
C GLY A 45 -4.12 -1.47 -25.87
N SER A 46 -3.14 -0.79 -25.28
CA SER A 46 -2.73 0.58 -25.64
C SER A 46 -1.89 0.67 -26.92
N ALA A 47 -1.54 -0.47 -27.54
CA ALA A 47 -0.82 -0.48 -28.81
C ALA A 47 -1.67 0.16 -29.94
N ASP A 48 -0.99 0.65 -30.97
CA ASP A 48 -1.67 1.22 -32.14
C ASP A 48 -2.55 0.17 -32.84
N SER A 49 -3.69 0.60 -33.36
CA SER A 49 -4.65 -0.28 -34.02
C SER A 49 -4.05 -1.02 -35.23
N SER A 50 -3.10 -0.41 -35.94
CA SER A 50 -2.40 -1.08 -37.06
C SER A 50 -1.56 -2.27 -36.59
N ALA A 51 -0.82 -2.11 -35.49
CA ALA A 51 -0.01 -3.17 -34.89
C ALA A 51 -0.90 -4.32 -34.35
N ILE A 52 -2.04 -3.98 -33.75
CA ILE A 52 -3.03 -4.97 -33.29
C ILE A 52 -3.57 -5.77 -34.48
N MET A 53 -3.96 -5.11 -35.57
CA MET A 53 -4.48 -5.79 -36.76
C MET A 53 -3.44 -6.70 -37.41
N ASP A 54 -2.16 -6.31 -37.41
CA ASP A 54 -1.05 -7.17 -37.85
C ASP A 54 -0.86 -8.38 -36.93
N ALA A 55 -0.92 -8.19 -35.62
CA ALA A 55 -0.89 -9.28 -34.65
C ALA A 55 -2.04 -10.26 -34.89
N VAL A 56 -3.27 -9.78 -35.09
CA VAL A 56 -4.45 -10.60 -35.38
C VAL A 56 -4.24 -11.44 -36.64
N ARG A 57 -3.76 -10.83 -37.74
CA ARG A 57 -3.45 -11.56 -38.97
C ARG A 57 -2.41 -12.67 -38.73
N ALA A 58 -1.33 -12.37 -38.02
CA ALA A 58 -0.29 -13.34 -37.70
C ALA A 58 -0.82 -14.47 -36.80
N ALA A 59 -1.64 -14.14 -35.80
CA ALA A 59 -2.22 -15.11 -34.88
C ALA A 59 -3.10 -16.13 -35.63
N ARG A 60 -3.94 -15.66 -36.55
CA ARG A 60 -4.76 -16.54 -37.40
C ARG A 60 -3.91 -17.41 -38.32
N LYS A 61 -2.82 -16.87 -38.89
CA LYS A 61 -1.87 -17.63 -39.72
C LYS A 61 -1.19 -18.76 -38.95
N TYR A 62 -0.78 -18.50 -37.70
CA TYR A 62 -0.04 -19.47 -36.89
C TYR A 62 -0.93 -20.31 -35.96
N GLY A 63 -2.25 -20.09 -35.96
CA GLY A 63 -3.19 -20.87 -35.17
C GLY A 63 -3.13 -20.60 -33.66
N VAL A 64 -2.67 -19.42 -33.25
CA VAL A 64 -2.59 -19.01 -31.84
C VAL A 64 -3.67 -18.01 -31.49
N LYS A 65 -3.95 -17.86 -30.20
CA LYS A 65 -4.91 -16.90 -29.67
C LYS A 65 -4.24 -15.63 -29.17
N LEU A 66 -4.97 -14.52 -29.20
CA LEU A 66 -4.49 -13.25 -28.68
C LEU A 66 -5.23 -12.82 -27.42
N MET A 67 -4.47 -12.30 -26.47
CA MET A 67 -4.99 -11.64 -25.28
C MET A 67 -4.50 -10.19 -25.25
N ALA A 68 -5.40 -9.23 -25.10
CA ALA A 68 -5.02 -7.83 -24.99
C ALA A 68 -5.03 -7.39 -23.51
N ASP A 69 -3.89 -6.87 -23.06
CA ASP A 69 -3.69 -6.39 -21.69
C ASP A 69 -4.02 -4.90 -21.58
N LEU A 70 -5.01 -4.56 -20.76
CA LEU A 70 -5.51 -3.20 -20.60
C LEU A 70 -4.69 -2.35 -19.60
N ILE A 71 -3.54 -2.83 -19.14
CA ILE A 71 -2.66 -2.07 -18.24
C ILE A 71 -2.40 -0.67 -18.81
N SER A 72 -2.50 0.34 -17.95
CA SER A 72 -2.27 1.75 -18.31
C SER A 72 -3.11 2.26 -19.48
N THR A 73 -4.28 1.68 -19.72
CA THR A 73 -5.24 2.19 -20.72
C THR A 73 -6.18 3.21 -20.07
N ASP A 74 -6.38 4.37 -20.71
CA ASP A 74 -7.18 5.48 -20.15
C ASP A 74 -8.67 5.14 -19.97
N ASP A 75 -9.28 4.50 -20.97
CA ASP A 75 -10.65 3.98 -20.92
C ASP A 75 -10.65 2.47 -21.24
N PRO A 76 -10.42 1.62 -20.22
CA PRO A 76 -10.35 0.18 -20.41
C PRO A 76 -11.65 -0.40 -21.00
N ALA A 77 -12.81 0.17 -20.64
CA ALA A 77 -14.10 -0.38 -21.06
C ALA A 77 -14.40 -0.12 -22.54
N ARG A 78 -14.13 1.10 -23.01
CA ARG A 78 -14.21 1.40 -24.43
C ARG A 78 -13.16 0.61 -25.22
N ARG A 79 -11.91 0.63 -24.76
CA ARG A 79 -10.81 0.00 -25.50
C ARG A 79 -10.99 -1.52 -25.61
N ALA A 80 -11.50 -2.17 -24.58
CA ALA A 80 -11.82 -3.60 -24.62
C ALA A 80 -12.81 -3.93 -25.75
N LYS A 81 -13.86 -3.11 -25.96
CA LYS A 81 -14.84 -3.33 -27.03
C LYS A 81 -14.19 -3.21 -28.41
N GLU A 82 -13.40 -2.15 -28.63
CA GLU A 82 -12.67 -1.94 -29.88
C GLU A 82 -11.74 -3.13 -30.18
N LEU A 83 -11.00 -3.63 -29.18
CA LEU A 83 -10.10 -4.77 -29.33
C LEU A 83 -10.84 -6.07 -29.69
N VAL A 84 -12.01 -6.31 -29.09
CA VAL A 84 -12.86 -7.46 -29.43
C VAL A 84 -13.36 -7.37 -30.87
N GLU A 85 -13.78 -6.18 -31.32
CA GLU A 85 -14.20 -5.95 -32.71
C GLU A 85 -13.05 -6.17 -33.71
N MET A 86 -11.81 -5.89 -33.32
CA MET A 86 -10.59 -6.18 -34.11
C MET A 86 -10.23 -7.67 -34.17
N GLY A 87 -10.89 -8.52 -33.37
CA GLY A 87 -10.70 -9.97 -33.38
C GLY A 87 -9.76 -10.52 -32.30
N ILE A 88 -9.52 -9.76 -31.23
CA ILE A 88 -8.84 -10.25 -30.02
C ILE A 88 -9.70 -11.32 -29.35
N ASP A 89 -9.06 -12.42 -28.91
CA ASP A 89 -9.76 -13.59 -28.35
C ASP A 89 -9.99 -13.49 -26.83
N TYR A 90 -9.16 -12.74 -26.10
CA TYR A 90 -9.24 -12.55 -24.65
C TYR A 90 -8.91 -11.11 -24.23
N ILE A 91 -9.53 -10.62 -23.16
CA ILE A 91 -9.19 -9.34 -22.55
C ILE A 91 -8.59 -9.58 -21.17
N ASN A 92 -7.44 -8.95 -20.87
CA ASN A 92 -6.83 -8.97 -19.54
C ASN A 92 -7.00 -7.62 -18.85
N VAL A 93 -7.79 -7.61 -17.77
CA VAL A 93 -7.90 -6.48 -16.85
C VAL A 93 -6.71 -6.52 -15.91
N HIS A 94 -5.78 -5.62 -16.12
CA HIS A 94 -4.54 -5.58 -15.38
C HIS A 94 -4.33 -4.21 -14.77
N VAL A 95 -4.22 -4.17 -13.45
CA VAL A 95 -3.80 -2.96 -12.74
C VAL A 95 -2.32 -3.09 -12.43
N GLY A 96 -1.52 -2.13 -12.91
CA GLY A 96 -0.07 -2.12 -12.67
C GLY A 96 0.28 -1.97 -11.20
N ILE A 97 1.51 -2.32 -10.81
CA ILE A 97 1.95 -2.23 -9.40
C ILE A 97 1.75 -0.80 -8.88
N ASP A 98 2.18 0.22 -9.61
CA ASP A 98 2.06 1.63 -9.19
C ASP A 98 0.59 2.06 -9.06
N GLN A 99 -0.29 1.59 -9.94
CA GLN A 99 -1.74 1.86 -9.88
C GLN A 99 -2.42 1.16 -8.70
N GLN A 100 -1.95 -0.05 -8.33
CA GLN A 100 -2.41 -0.71 -7.10
C GLN A 100 -2.02 0.11 -5.87
N MET A 101 -0.84 0.74 -5.88
CA MET A 101 -0.39 1.61 -4.78
C MET A 101 -1.24 2.86 -4.63
N THR A 102 -1.97 3.29 -5.66
CA THR A 102 -2.89 4.44 -5.59
C THR A 102 -4.34 4.05 -5.33
N GLY A 103 -4.64 2.75 -5.17
CA GLY A 103 -5.95 2.24 -4.78
C GLY A 103 -6.82 1.73 -5.92
N GLN A 104 -6.27 1.60 -7.14
CA GLN A 104 -7.01 0.96 -8.23
C GLN A 104 -7.16 -0.55 -7.98
N ASP A 105 -8.38 -1.05 -8.15
CA ASP A 105 -8.73 -2.46 -7.98
C ASP A 105 -9.19 -3.07 -9.33
N PRO A 106 -8.51 -4.12 -9.83
CA PRO A 106 -8.91 -4.77 -11.08
C PRO A 106 -10.32 -5.36 -11.04
N VAL A 107 -10.84 -5.78 -9.88
CA VAL A 107 -12.20 -6.35 -9.76
C VAL A 107 -13.26 -5.29 -10.05
N ARG A 108 -13.00 -4.03 -9.71
CA ARG A 108 -13.92 -2.92 -10.02
C ARG A 108 -14.01 -2.69 -11.52
N ILE A 109 -12.87 -2.64 -12.21
CA ILE A 109 -12.81 -2.48 -13.68
C ILE A 109 -13.54 -3.64 -14.37
N LEU A 110 -13.37 -4.86 -13.87
CA LEU A 110 -14.06 -6.04 -14.41
C LEU A 110 -15.59 -5.91 -14.38
N ARG A 111 -16.17 -5.38 -13.29
CA ARG A 111 -17.64 -5.22 -13.16
C ARG A 111 -18.23 -4.27 -14.20
N ASP A 112 -17.45 -3.29 -14.64
CA ASP A 112 -17.88 -2.30 -15.62
C ASP A 112 -17.75 -2.80 -17.08
N LEU A 113 -17.04 -3.93 -17.30
CA LEU A 113 -16.84 -4.51 -18.62
C LEU A 113 -18.03 -5.35 -19.07
N LYS A 114 -18.62 -4.97 -20.21
CA LYS A 114 -19.67 -5.72 -20.91
C LYS A 114 -19.15 -6.18 -22.26
N ILE A 115 -18.50 -7.35 -22.29
CA ILE A 115 -17.90 -7.96 -23.48
C ILE A 115 -18.18 -9.47 -23.52
N ASN A 116 -18.18 -10.04 -24.73
CA ASN A 116 -18.56 -11.44 -24.97
C ASN A 116 -17.37 -12.39 -25.14
N VAL A 117 -16.16 -11.95 -24.80
CA VAL A 117 -14.95 -12.78 -24.79
C VAL A 117 -14.53 -13.08 -23.35
N PRO A 118 -13.83 -14.19 -23.09
CA PRO A 118 -13.39 -14.50 -21.74
C PRO A 118 -12.41 -13.44 -21.21
N VAL A 119 -12.60 -13.05 -19.95
CA VAL A 119 -11.82 -12.00 -19.29
C VAL A 119 -10.83 -12.61 -18.32
N ALA A 120 -9.56 -12.22 -18.45
CA ALA A 120 -8.51 -12.46 -17.48
C ALA A 120 -8.40 -11.29 -16.50
N VAL A 121 -8.00 -11.58 -15.27
CA VAL A 121 -7.68 -10.55 -14.27
C VAL A 121 -6.26 -10.75 -13.75
N ALA A 122 -5.51 -9.67 -13.69
CA ALA A 122 -4.14 -9.61 -13.19
C ALA A 122 -3.93 -8.37 -12.30
N GLY A 123 -2.92 -8.44 -11.42
CA GLY A 123 -2.49 -7.31 -10.59
C GLY A 123 -2.69 -7.56 -9.10
N GLY A 124 -1.67 -8.11 -8.44
CA GLY A 124 -1.62 -8.16 -6.97
C GLY A 124 -2.61 -9.11 -6.29
N LEU A 125 -3.23 -10.03 -7.03
CA LEU A 125 -4.31 -10.87 -6.52
C LEU A 125 -3.85 -11.86 -5.44
N ASP A 126 -4.53 -11.86 -4.29
CA ASP A 126 -4.48 -12.89 -3.25
C ASP A 126 -5.70 -13.83 -3.37
N ALA A 127 -5.84 -14.76 -2.41
CA ALA A 127 -6.92 -15.75 -2.42
C ALA A 127 -8.32 -15.10 -2.39
N GLN A 128 -8.51 -14.03 -1.61
CA GLN A 128 -9.81 -13.36 -1.49
C GLN A 128 -10.13 -12.56 -2.75
N SER A 129 -9.18 -11.77 -3.26
CA SER A 129 -9.39 -11.00 -4.48
C SER A 129 -9.56 -11.91 -5.71
N ALA A 130 -8.90 -13.07 -5.74
CA ALA A 130 -9.10 -14.07 -6.79
C ALA A 130 -10.53 -14.62 -6.77
N ALA A 131 -11.06 -14.97 -5.59
CA ALA A 131 -12.45 -15.41 -5.45
C ALA A 131 -13.43 -14.33 -5.92
N LYS A 132 -13.21 -13.06 -5.51
CA LYS A 132 -14.03 -11.92 -5.95
C LYS A 132 -13.99 -11.71 -7.46
N ALA A 133 -12.83 -11.87 -8.09
CA ALA A 133 -12.68 -11.76 -9.53
C ALA A 133 -13.49 -12.84 -10.27
N VAL A 134 -13.45 -14.10 -9.79
CA VAL A 134 -14.24 -15.21 -10.35
C VAL A 134 -15.74 -14.93 -10.24
N ILE A 135 -16.22 -14.52 -9.05
CA ILE A 135 -17.63 -14.15 -8.84
C ILE A 135 -18.05 -13.00 -9.76
N SER A 136 -17.14 -12.07 -10.04
CA SER A 136 -17.38 -10.93 -10.91
C SER A 136 -17.27 -11.27 -12.41
N GLY A 137 -17.09 -12.55 -12.77
CA GLY A 137 -17.12 -13.03 -14.16
C GLY A 137 -15.75 -13.28 -14.81
N ALA A 138 -14.64 -13.20 -14.06
CA ALA A 138 -13.33 -13.53 -14.59
C ALA A 138 -13.24 -15.02 -14.94
N SER A 139 -12.82 -15.32 -16.17
CA SER A 139 -12.60 -16.69 -16.65
C SER A 139 -11.16 -17.17 -16.41
N ILE A 140 -10.21 -16.23 -16.29
CA ILE A 140 -8.79 -16.50 -16.11
C ILE A 140 -8.25 -15.63 -14.97
N ILE A 141 -7.48 -16.22 -14.07
CA ILE A 141 -6.84 -15.51 -12.94
C ILE A 141 -5.32 -15.62 -13.09
N ILE A 142 -4.62 -14.48 -13.18
CA ILE A 142 -3.17 -14.41 -13.35
C ILE A 142 -2.53 -13.97 -12.04
N ILE A 143 -1.68 -14.83 -11.47
CA ILE A 143 -1.09 -14.63 -10.14
C ILE A 143 0.42 -14.76 -10.21
N GLY A 144 1.11 -13.73 -9.75
CA GLY A 144 2.58 -13.70 -9.66
C GLY A 144 3.04 -13.59 -8.21
N GLY A 145 3.24 -12.33 -7.76
CA GLY A 145 3.92 -11.97 -6.52
C GLY A 145 3.45 -12.73 -5.26
N ASN A 146 2.14 -12.90 -5.08
CA ASN A 146 1.58 -13.58 -3.90
C ASN A 146 1.95 -15.06 -3.82
N ILE A 147 2.31 -15.71 -4.94
CA ILE A 147 2.83 -17.08 -4.94
C ILE A 147 4.35 -17.06 -4.82
N VAL A 148 5.04 -16.33 -5.69
CA VAL A 148 6.52 -16.44 -5.83
C VAL A 148 7.30 -15.80 -4.67
N ARG A 149 6.69 -14.88 -3.92
CA ARG A 149 7.31 -14.24 -2.75
C ARG A 149 6.93 -14.90 -1.42
N SER A 150 6.04 -15.89 -1.46
CA SER A 150 5.63 -16.62 -0.26
C SER A 150 6.76 -17.48 0.29
N SER A 151 6.83 -17.62 1.61
CA SER A 151 7.73 -18.57 2.28
C SER A 151 7.35 -20.03 1.98
N SER A 152 6.10 -20.28 1.56
CA SER A 152 5.56 -21.58 1.14
C SER A 152 4.81 -21.41 -0.19
N VAL A 153 5.55 -21.53 -1.30
CA VAL A 153 5.03 -21.35 -2.67
C VAL A 153 3.88 -22.33 -2.95
N THR A 154 4.04 -23.60 -2.59
CA THR A 154 3.05 -24.66 -2.83
C THR A 154 1.75 -24.43 -2.05
N GLU A 155 1.85 -24.03 -0.78
CA GLU A 155 0.67 -23.79 0.05
C GLU A 155 -0.07 -22.54 -0.41
N SER A 156 0.65 -21.48 -0.76
CA SER A 156 0.06 -20.27 -1.32
C SER A 156 -0.68 -20.56 -2.63
N ALA A 157 -0.08 -21.33 -3.54
CA ALA A 157 -0.74 -21.72 -4.79
C ALA A 157 -2.00 -22.56 -4.53
N ARG A 158 -1.96 -23.52 -3.59
CA ARG A 158 -3.12 -24.33 -3.20
C ARG A 158 -4.24 -23.51 -2.58
N ALA A 159 -3.91 -22.57 -1.69
CA ALA A 159 -4.89 -21.72 -1.03
C ALA A 159 -5.67 -20.88 -2.05
N ILE A 160 -4.96 -20.29 -3.02
CA ILE A 160 -5.61 -19.51 -4.07
C ILE A 160 -6.38 -20.40 -5.05
N ARG A 161 -5.86 -21.59 -5.39
CA ARG A 161 -6.61 -22.53 -6.24
C ARG A 161 -7.96 -22.88 -5.61
N ARG A 162 -7.99 -23.20 -4.31
CA ARG A 162 -9.22 -23.51 -3.58
C ARG A 162 -10.21 -22.34 -3.61
N SER A 163 -9.74 -21.11 -3.48
CA SER A 163 -10.62 -19.93 -3.50
C SER A 163 -11.18 -19.62 -4.89
N ILE A 164 -10.51 -20.09 -5.95
CA ILE A 164 -11.02 -20.03 -7.34
C ILE A 164 -12.05 -21.15 -7.57
N ASP A 165 -11.80 -22.35 -7.05
CA ASP A 165 -12.67 -23.53 -7.21
C ASP A 165 -14.00 -23.40 -6.45
N ALA A 166 -13.96 -22.84 -5.25
CA ALA A 166 -15.11 -22.61 -4.39
C ALA A 166 -15.05 -21.17 -3.87
N PRO A 167 -15.48 -20.18 -4.68
CA PRO A 167 -15.36 -18.78 -4.31
C PRO A 167 -16.37 -18.42 -3.22
N GLU A 168 -15.87 -18.24 -2.00
CA GLU A 168 -16.61 -17.69 -0.88
C GLU A 168 -16.07 -16.28 -0.58
N VAL A 169 -16.99 -15.31 -0.49
CA VAL A 169 -16.64 -13.94 -0.11
C VAL A 169 -17.50 -13.57 1.07
N ALA A 170 -16.87 -13.30 2.22
CA ALA A 170 -17.53 -12.55 3.27
C ALA A 170 -17.79 -11.13 2.73
N GLU A 171 -19.05 -10.67 2.75
CA GLU A 171 -19.38 -9.28 2.48
C GLU A 171 -18.75 -8.40 3.58
N GLU A 172 -17.50 -7.99 3.37
CA GLU A 172 -16.93 -6.88 4.11
C GLU A 172 -17.45 -5.59 3.49
N PRO A 173 -17.96 -4.63 4.29
CA PRO A 173 -18.40 -3.34 3.78
C PRO A 173 -17.24 -2.65 3.05
N GLU A 174 -17.56 -1.98 1.94
CA GLU A 174 -16.58 -1.26 1.13
C GLU A 174 -15.99 -0.11 1.97
N ARG A 175 -14.77 -0.31 2.46
CA ARG A 175 -14.06 0.68 3.29
C ARG A 175 -13.49 1.77 2.41
N SER A 176 -13.57 3.02 2.86
CA SER A 176 -12.90 4.14 2.19
C SER A 176 -11.38 3.94 2.12
N ILE A 177 -10.71 4.55 1.14
CA ILE A 177 -9.24 4.50 0.99
C ILE A 177 -8.54 4.95 2.28
N ASP A 178 -9.12 5.94 2.94
CA ASP A 178 -8.62 6.53 4.18
C ASP A 178 -8.73 5.57 5.37
N GLU A 179 -9.87 4.88 5.55
CA GLU A 179 -10.00 3.78 6.54
C GLU A 179 -9.04 2.62 6.25
N GLN A 180 -8.89 2.24 4.97
CA GLN A 180 -7.91 1.22 4.58
C GLN A 180 -6.48 1.65 4.91
N THR A 181 -6.15 2.93 4.70
CA THR A 181 -4.84 3.50 5.02
C THR A 181 -4.55 3.37 6.51
N LEU A 182 -5.47 3.78 7.39
CA LEU A 182 -5.31 3.64 8.83
C LEU A 182 -5.12 2.18 9.27
N LEU A 183 -5.89 1.25 8.69
CA LEU A 183 -5.76 -0.18 8.99
C LEU A 183 -4.40 -0.75 8.57
N LEU A 184 -3.88 -0.35 7.42
CA LEU A 184 -2.55 -0.75 6.96
C LEU A 184 -1.45 -0.18 7.87
N LEU A 185 -1.54 1.11 8.23
CA LEU A 185 -0.57 1.77 9.11
C LEU A 185 -0.55 1.18 10.53
N ARG A 186 -1.70 0.75 11.06
CA ARG A 186 -1.78 0.01 12.33
C ARG A 186 -0.96 -1.28 12.34
N ARG A 187 -0.70 -1.90 11.20
CA ARG A 187 0.02 -3.18 11.10
C ARG A 187 1.54 -3.06 10.97
N VAL A 188 2.06 -1.87 10.68
CA VAL A 188 3.48 -1.65 10.36
C VAL A 188 4.15 -0.71 11.36
N SER A 189 5.45 -0.87 11.59
CA SER A 189 6.20 -0.03 12.54
C SER A 189 6.64 1.30 11.93
N THR A 190 7.00 2.29 12.75
CA THR A 190 7.55 3.57 12.26
C THR A 190 8.85 3.39 11.43
N PRO A 191 9.76 2.44 11.74
CA PRO A 191 10.87 2.11 10.83
C PRO A 191 10.41 1.61 9.46
N ASN A 192 9.41 0.72 9.38
CA ASN A 192 8.91 0.23 8.10
C ASN A 192 8.33 1.35 7.23
N ILE A 193 7.64 2.31 7.86
CA ILE A 193 7.10 3.50 7.18
C ILE A 193 8.24 4.41 6.71
N SER A 194 9.22 4.68 7.56
CA SER A 194 10.39 5.49 7.21
C SER A 194 11.15 4.89 6.01
N ASP A 195 11.38 3.59 6.00
CA ASP A 195 12.02 2.89 4.88
C ASP A 195 11.18 2.96 3.60
N ALA A 196 9.86 2.81 3.70
CA ALA A 196 8.93 2.99 2.58
C ALA A 196 8.93 4.41 2.00
N MET A 197 9.29 5.42 2.81
CA MET A 197 9.46 6.81 2.42
C MET A 197 10.91 7.20 2.09
N HIS A 198 11.82 6.23 1.96
CA HIS A 198 13.26 6.45 1.72
C HIS A 198 13.94 7.26 2.83
N ARG A 199 13.66 6.92 4.10
CA ARG A 199 14.22 7.51 5.32
C ARG A 199 13.81 8.97 5.52
N LYS A 200 12.52 9.26 5.28
CA LYS A 200 11.89 10.58 5.45
C LYS A 200 10.66 10.47 6.36
N GLY A 201 10.16 11.62 6.82
CA GLY A 201 8.94 11.71 7.63
C GLY A 201 9.16 11.52 9.14
N ALA A 202 10.31 11.00 9.56
CA ALA A 202 10.62 10.82 10.98
C ALA A 202 10.83 12.17 11.69
N MET A 203 10.10 12.38 12.78
CA MET A 203 10.23 13.53 13.68
C MET A 203 11.46 13.37 14.59
N LYS A 204 12.21 14.46 14.76
CA LYS A 204 13.41 14.52 15.59
C LYS A 204 13.06 14.85 17.04
N ASN A 205 13.78 14.24 17.97
CA ASN A 205 13.69 14.48 19.42
C ASN A 205 12.33 14.16 20.08
N ILE A 206 11.32 13.75 19.33
CA ILE A 206 10.03 13.31 19.86
C ILE A 206 10.14 11.85 20.31
N ARG A 207 9.83 11.58 21.58
CA ARG A 207 9.94 10.25 22.20
C ARG A 207 8.62 9.79 22.78
N CYS A 208 8.39 8.47 22.76
CA CYS A 208 7.24 7.89 23.42
C CYS A 208 7.38 8.00 24.95
N ILE A 209 6.39 8.60 25.60
CA ILE A 209 6.34 8.81 27.05
C ILE A 209 5.85 7.55 27.78
N CYS A 210 5.07 6.73 27.07
CA CYS A 210 4.45 5.49 27.53
C CYS A 210 4.93 4.32 26.66
N PRO A 211 6.05 3.66 27.02
CA PRO A 211 6.60 2.58 26.22
C PRO A 211 5.60 1.45 25.94
N GLY A 212 5.68 0.85 24.76
CA GLY A 212 4.77 -0.20 24.29
C GLY A 212 3.49 0.33 23.63
N ASN A 213 3.26 1.64 23.65
CA ASN A 213 2.09 2.24 23.02
C ASN A 213 2.33 2.58 21.55
N LYS A 214 1.25 2.46 20.78
CA LYS A 214 1.21 2.83 19.37
C LYS A 214 0.03 3.75 19.10
N ALA A 215 0.28 4.86 18.41
CA ALA A 215 -0.76 5.75 17.91
C ALA A 215 -0.78 5.73 16.38
N VAL A 216 -1.98 5.70 15.80
CA VAL A 216 -2.20 5.84 14.36
C VAL A 216 -3.47 6.65 14.14
N GLY A 217 -3.36 7.77 13.45
CA GLY A 217 -4.48 8.69 13.24
C GLY A 217 -4.17 9.81 12.27
N ARG A 218 -5.16 10.67 12.02
CA ARG A 218 -5.00 11.89 11.21
C ARG A 218 -4.60 13.06 12.09
N ALA A 219 -3.75 13.94 11.59
CA ALA A 219 -3.24 15.09 12.32
C ALA A 219 -4.33 16.16 12.49
N VAL A 220 -4.63 16.48 13.75
CA VAL A 220 -5.21 17.76 14.16
C VAL A 220 -4.05 18.62 14.63
N THR A 221 -3.62 19.55 13.79
CA THR A 221 -2.44 20.36 14.06
C THR A 221 -2.77 21.53 14.97
N VAL A 222 -1.85 21.86 15.87
CA VAL A 222 -1.96 22.99 16.78
C VAL A 222 -0.63 23.72 16.80
N GLN A 223 -0.66 25.01 16.49
CA GLN A 223 0.44 25.91 16.75
C GLN A 223 0.08 26.75 17.97
N THR A 224 0.88 26.67 19.02
CA THR A 224 0.74 27.53 20.20
C THR A 224 2.04 28.25 20.50
N PHE A 225 2.03 29.07 21.54
CA PHE A 225 3.17 29.87 22.00
C PHE A 225 3.65 29.36 23.35
N GLU A 226 4.89 29.70 23.69
CA GLU A 226 5.48 29.31 24.96
C GLU A 226 4.59 29.73 26.14
N GLY A 227 4.21 28.73 26.94
CA GLY A 227 3.39 28.92 28.13
C GLY A 227 1.94 29.26 27.85
N ASP A 228 1.41 28.92 26.67
CA ASP A 228 -0.02 28.90 26.38
C ASP A 228 -0.52 27.48 26.11
N TRP A 229 -1.51 27.03 26.88
CA TRP A 229 -2.13 25.71 26.70
C TRP A 229 -3.55 25.77 26.13
N ALA A 230 -4.14 26.96 25.96
CA ALA A 230 -5.55 27.10 25.60
C ALA A 230 -5.89 26.39 24.29
N LYS A 231 -5.13 26.67 23.21
CA LYS A 231 -5.36 26.05 21.90
C LYS A 231 -5.09 24.55 21.86
N THR A 232 -4.21 24.06 22.74
CA THR A 232 -3.92 22.62 22.81
C THR A 232 -5.12 21.85 23.37
N VAL A 233 -5.77 22.36 24.42
CA VAL A 233 -6.95 21.73 25.01
C VAL A 233 -8.19 21.93 24.12
N GLU A 234 -8.37 23.12 23.52
CA GLU A 234 -9.45 23.39 22.56
C GLU A 234 -9.39 22.46 21.34
N ALA A 235 -8.21 22.00 20.93
CA ALA A 235 -8.07 21.05 19.83
C ALA A 235 -8.77 19.70 20.10
N ILE A 236 -9.01 19.34 21.37
CA ILE A 236 -9.74 18.13 21.74
C ILE A 236 -11.20 18.22 21.29
N ASP A 237 -11.81 19.41 21.36
CA ASP A 237 -13.21 19.64 20.96
C ASP A 237 -13.40 19.54 19.43
N VAL A 238 -12.32 19.77 18.68
CA VAL A 238 -12.32 19.71 17.21
C VAL A 238 -11.92 18.31 16.69
N ALA A 239 -11.16 17.57 17.49
CA ALA A 239 -10.66 16.25 17.12
C ALA A 239 -11.78 15.22 16.99
N LYS A 240 -11.68 14.36 15.99
CA LYS A 240 -12.60 13.24 15.81
C LYS A 240 -11.99 11.97 16.39
N LYS A 241 -12.84 10.94 16.51
CA LYS A 241 -12.40 9.60 16.87
C LYS A 241 -11.24 9.15 15.97
N ASP A 242 -10.25 8.55 16.59
CA ASP A 242 -8.99 8.06 16.01
C ASP A 242 -8.01 9.13 15.51
N ASP A 243 -8.30 10.43 15.61
CA ASP A 243 -7.34 11.48 15.26
C ASP A 243 -6.18 11.56 16.26
N ILE A 244 -5.08 12.21 15.85
CA ILE A 244 -3.91 12.51 16.66
C ILE A 244 -3.72 14.02 16.71
N ILE A 245 -3.63 14.57 17.91
CA ILE A 245 -3.33 16.00 18.10
C ILE A 245 -1.81 16.18 17.98
N VAL A 246 -1.36 17.07 17.10
CA VAL A 246 0.05 17.37 16.85
C VAL A 246 0.32 18.82 17.20
N ILE A 247 1.13 19.06 18.22
CA ILE A 247 1.32 20.36 18.86
C ILE A 247 2.75 20.84 18.61
N TYR A 248 2.87 22.04 18.06
CA TYR A 248 4.08 22.84 18.16
C TYR A 248 3.94 23.84 19.31
N ASN A 249 4.75 23.68 20.36
CA ASN A 249 4.68 24.51 21.57
C ASN A 249 5.65 25.70 21.55
N GLY A 250 6.69 25.66 20.71
CA GLY A 250 7.74 26.68 20.68
C GLY A 250 8.69 26.69 21.87
N SER A 251 8.49 25.84 22.89
CA SER A 251 9.39 25.71 24.04
C SER A 251 9.47 24.27 24.58
N PRO A 252 10.66 23.76 24.91
CA PRO A 252 10.84 22.49 25.61
C PRO A 252 10.84 22.63 27.14
N HIS A 253 10.54 23.82 27.69
CA HIS A 253 10.68 24.10 29.12
C HIS A 253 9.34 24.31 29.85
N VAL A 254 8.25 24.54 29.11
CA VAL A 254 6.92 24.77 29.66
C VAL A 254 5.94 23.82 28.99
N ALA A 255 5.25 22.98 29.78
CA ALA A 255 4.35 21.97 29.26
C ALA A 255 2.97 22.58 28.96
N PRO A 256 2.45 22.46 27.72
CA PRO A 256 1.06 22.80 27.42
C PRO A 256 0.11 21.64 27.71
N TRP A 257 0.63 20.46 28.08
CA TRP A 257 -0.14 19.22 28.17
C TRP A 257 0.16 18.44 29.45
N GLY A 258 -0.86 17.79 30.01
CA GLY A 258 -0.79 16.98 31.22
C GLY A 258 -1.90 15.93 31.31
N GLU A 259 -2.17 15.44 32.52
CA GLU A 259 -3.11 14.34 32.77
C GLU A 259 -4.55 14.70 32.35
N LEU A 260 -5.07 15.85 32.77
CA LEU A 260 -6.47 16.21 32.52
C LEU A 260 -6.80 16.32 31.02
N ALA A 261 -5.88 16.89 30.24
CA ALA A 261 -6.02 16.96 28.78
C ALA A 261 -5.98 15.55 28.17
N THR A 262 -5.10 14.67 28.69
CA THR A 262 -5.01 13.26 28.29
C THR A 262 -6.32 12.50 28.57
N LEU A 263 -6.91 12.68 29.75
CA LEU A 263 -8.19 12.07 30.10
C LEU A 263 -9.33 12.55 29.17
N SER A 264 -9.32 13.85 28.83
CA SER A 264 -10.28 14.41 27.87
C SER A 264 -10.12 13.81 26.46
N CYS A 265 -8.89 13.57 26.01
CA CYS A 265 -8.61 12.85 24.76
C CYS A 265 -9.19 11.42 24.75
N ILE A 266 -9.03 10.68 25.86
CA ILE A 266 -9.58 9.33 25.99
C ILE A 266 -11.11 9.37 25.85
N ASN A 267 -11.77 10.31 26.53
CA ASN A 267 -13.23 10.46 26.48
C ASN A 267 -13.74 10.80 25.07
N ASN A 268 -13.01 11.60 24.31
CA ASN A 268 -13.35 11.95 22.92
C ASN A 268 -12.87 10.93 21.87
N GLY A 269 -12.16 9.88 22.28
CA GLY A 269 -11.68 8.82 21.38
C GLY A 269 -10.51 9.24 20.48
N VAL A 270 -9.74 10.25 20.88
CA VAL A 270 -8.47 10.62 20.24
C VAL A 270 -7.48 9.45 20.42
N SER A 271 -6.67 9.15 19.40
CA SER A 271 -5.77 7.98 19.43
C SER A 271 -4.35 8.26 19.93
N GLY A 272 -3.98 9.54 20.08
CA GLY A 272 -2.70 9.93 20.65
C GLY A 272 -2.44 11.43 20.56
N VAL A 273 -1.35 11.86 21.19
CA VAL A 273 -0.88 13.26 21.17
C VAL A 273 0.62 13.31 20.90
N VAL A 274 1.04 14.20 20.02
CA VAL A 274 2.44 14.48 19.69
C VAL A 274 2.75 15.93 20.02
N ILE A 275 3.82 16.18 20.77
CA ILE A 275 4.16 17.49 21.30
C ILE A 275 5.62 17.80 20.98
N ASP A 276 5.84 18.73 20.06
CA ASP A 276 7.14 19.40 19.94
C ASP A 276 7.28 20.44 21.05
N GLY A 277 7.58 19.92 22.25
CA GLY A 277 7.58 20.64 23.50
C GLY A 277 7.55 19.70 24.71
N ALA A 278 7.30 20.28 25.88
CA ALA A 278 7.27 19.53 27.14
C ALA A 278 5.91 18.89 27.44
N VAL A 279 5.92 17.80 28.20
CA VAL A 279 4.72 17.22 28.83
C VAL A 279 4.93 17.14 30.35
N ARG A 280 3.84 17.22 31.11
CA ARG A 280 3.84 16.99 32.57
C ARG A 280 2.90 15.86 32.97
N ASP A 281 2.86 15.53 34.27
CA ASP A 281 1.98 14.50 34.85
C ASP A 281 2.19 13.11 34.22
N VAL A 282 3.46 12.80 33.92
CA VAL A 282 3.84 11.61 33.13
C VAL A 282 3.51 10.30 33.85
N ASP A 283 3.55 10.28 35.19
CA ASP A 283 3.19 9.12 35.97
C ASP A 283 1.70 8.77 35.84
N ASP A 284 0.82 9.77 35.84
CA ASP A 284 -0.62 9.55 35.59
C ASP A 284 -0.90 9.22 34.13
N ILE A 285 -0.27 9.89 33.17
CA ILE A 285 -0.38 9.56 31.74
C ILE A 285 0.01 8.10 31.47
N ARG A 286 1.08 7.61 32.13
CA ARG A 286 1.48 6.19 32.05
C ARG A 286 0.45 5.25 32.65
N ARG A 287 -0.17 5.62 33.79
CA ARG A 287 -1.27 4.85 34.40
C ARG A 287 -2.50 4.76 33.50
N LEU A 288 -2.82 5.85 32.78
CA LEU A 288 -3.90 5.90 31.79
C LEU A 288 -3.59 5.09 30.52
N ASN A 289 -2.34 4.66 30.33
CA ASN A 289 -1.87 3.93 29.17
C ASN A 289 -2.22 4.61 27.83
N PHE A 290 -2.15 5.95 27.80
CA PHE A 290 -2.48 6.72 26.60
C PHE A 290 -1.20 7.06 25.79
N PRO A 291 -1.22 6.96 24.45
CA PRO A 291 -0.07 7.30 23.63
C PRO A 291 0.22 8.82 23.63
N VAL A 292 1.27 9.23 24.37
CA VAL A 292 1.81 10.58 24.33
C VAL A 292 3.25 10.55 23.86
N PHE A 293 3.58 11.42 22.91
CA PHE A 293 4.92 11.60 22.39
C PHE A 293 5.34 13.04 22.61
N ALA A 294 6.48 13.27 23.26
CA ALA A 294 6.95 14.63 23.56
C ALA A 294 8.46 14.76 23.42
N SER A 295 8.97 15.99 23.29
CA SER A 295 10.41 16.24 23.22
C SER A 295 11.08 16.30 24.59
N SER A 296 10.31 16.61 25.63
CA SER A 296 10.81 16.80 27.01
C SER A 296 9.73 16.54 28.06
N ILE A 297 10.15 16.33 29.31
CA ILE A 297 9.28 16.17 30.47
C ILE A 297 9.62 17.29 31.45
N MET A 298 8.63 18.11 31.82
CA MET A 298 8.84 19.26 32.71
C MET A 298 7.67 19.42 33.69
N PRO A 299 7.90 19.90 34.92
CA PRO A 299 6.81 20.14 35.88
C PRO A 299 6.06 21.46 35.64
N ASN A 300 6.70 22.45 35.02
CA ASN A 300 6.15 23.79 34.83
C ASN A 300 5.06 23.77 33.76
N ALA A 301 3.89 24.33 34.09
CA ALA A 301 2.83 24.60 33.13
C ALA A 301 2.75 26.09 32.79
N GLY A 302 2.13 26.37 31.65
CA GLY A 302 1.78 27.73 31.23
C GLY A 302 0.43 28.22 31.77
N GLU A 303 -0.05 29.31 31.20
CA GLU A 303 -1.35 29.92 31.45
C GLU A 303 -2.23 29.87 30.19
N PRO A 304 -3.55 29.78 30.30
CA PRO A 304 -4.42 29.81 29.12
C PRO A 304 -4.51 31.25 28.59
N LYS A 305 -3.79 31.56 27.51
CA LYS A 305 -3.79 32.90 26.92
C LYS A 305 -4.65 32.99 25.64
N GLY A 306 -4.91 31.85 25.00
CA GLY A 306 -5.80 31.77 23.83
C GLY A 306 -5.15 32.09 22.49
N PHE A 307 -3.83 32.25 22.46
CA PHE A 307 -3.06 32.51 21.25
C PHE A 307 -2.70 31.23 20.50
N GLY A 308 -2.58 31.35 19.18
CA GLY A 308 -2.22 30.25 18.29
C GLY A 308 -3.35 29.85 17.37
N GLU A 309 -3.15 28.75 16.65
CA GLU A 309 -4.03 28.28 15.59
C GLU A 309 -4.23 26.77 15.66
N ILE A 310 -5.44 26.32 15.37
CA ILE A 310 -5.80 24.90 15.20
C ILE A 310 -6.05 24.67 13.71
N ASN A 311 -5.61 23.53 13.18
CA ASN A 311 -5.69 23.17 11.76
C ASN A 311 -4.90 24.11 10.82
N ALA A 312 -3.77 24.63 11.28
CA ALA A 312 -2.77 25.30 10.44
C ALA A 312 -1.63 24.35 10.03
N GLU A 313 -0.87 24.70 8.99
CA GLU A 313 0.38 23.98 8.68
C GLU A 313 1.44 24.36 9.73
N ILE A 314 2.05 23.36 10.38
CA ILE A 314 3.01 23.57 11.47
C ILE A 314 4.35 22.88 11.21
N GLN A 315 5.39 23.28 11.93
CA GLN A 315 6.65 22.54 12.04
C GLN A 315 6.66 21.77 13.37
N CYS A 316 6.79 20.44 13.32
CA CYS A 316 6.82 19.58 14.51
C CYS A 316 7.92 18.52 14.37
N GLY A 317 8.86 18.48 15.31
CA GLY A 317 10.00 17.57 15.28
C GLY A 317 10.85 17.75 14.02
N GLY A 318 10.92 18.97 13.48
CA GLY A 318 11.62 19.28 12.23
C GLY A 318 10.97 18.67 10.98
N GLN A 319 9.68 18.36 11.00
CA GLN A 319 8.87 17.99 9.85
C GLN A 319 7.70 18.98 9.68
N THR A 320 7.33 19.27 8.43
CA THR A 320 6.08 19.97 8.12
C THR A 320 4.91 19.01 8.34
N VAL A 321 3.89 19.43 9.09
CA VAL A 321 2.66 18.67 9.32
C VAL A 321 1.46 19.51 8.90
N LYS A 322 0.62 18.96 8.02
CA LYS A 322 -0.62 19.57 7.58
C LYS A 322 -1.82 18.90 8.26
N PRO A 323 -2.95 19.63 8.43
CA PRO A 323 -4.18 19.03 8.90
C PRO A 323 -4.61 17.86 7.99
N GLY A 324 -4.89 16.72 8.62
CA GLY A 324 -5.28 15.49 7.94
C GLY A 324 -4.13 14.59 7.48
N ASP A 325 -2.86 14.99 7.63
CA ASP A 325 -1.73 14.08 7.40
C ASP A 325 -1.80 12.88 8.35
N TYR A 326 -1.30 11.72 7.93
CA TYR A 326 -1.30 10.54 8.80
C TYR A 326 -0.08 10.58 9.73
N ILE A 327 -0.34 10.34 11.00
CA ILE A 327 0.68 10.27 12.05
C ILE A 327 0.74 8.85 12.57
N VAL A 328 1.95 8.30 12.64
CA VAL A 328 2.21 7.02 13.29
C VAL A 328 3.29 7.22 14.33
N GLY A 329 2.98 6.87 15.58
CA GLY A 329 3.92 6.89 16.69
C GLY A 329 4.07 5.50 17.30
N ASP A 330 5.30 5.09 17.56
CA ASP A 330 5.63 3.91 18.38
C ASP A 330 6.89 4.18 19.22
N ASP A 331 7.44 3.15 19.87
CA ASP A 331 8.63 3.28 20.72
C ASP A 331 9.86 3.87 20.03
N ASN A 332 9.94 3.81 18.69
CA ASN A 332 11.06 4.33 17.92
C ASN A 332 10.91 5.83 17.58
N GLY A 333 9.75 6.43 17.86
CA GLY A 333 9.45 7.84 17.60
C GLY A 333 8.16 8.02 16.80
N VAL A 334 8.08 9.12 16.07
CA VAL A 334 6.89 9.52 15.31
C VAL A 334 7.26 9.76 13.85
N VAL A 335 6.41 9.31 12.93
CA VAL A 335 6.53 9.57 11.50
C VAL A 335 5.28 10.27 10.99
N VAL A 336 5.46 11.35 10.23
CA VAL A 336 4.39 12.00 9.46
C VAL A 336 4.38 11.52 8.02
N ILE A 337 3.18 11.27 7.50
CA ILE A 337 2.93 10.82 6.13
C ILE A 337 1.95 11.82 5.50
N PRO A 338 2.33 12.52 4.41
CA PRO A 338 1.43 13.43 3.70
C PRO A 338 0.15 12.72 3.27
N LYS A 339 -1.01 13.33 3.52
CA LYS A 339 -2.32 12.71 3.24
C LYS A 339 -2.49 12.27 1.79
N GLU A 340 -1.90 13.00 0.83
CA GLU A 340 -1.98 12.72 -0.61
C GLU A 340 -1.27 11.41 -0.98
N ARG A 341 -0.32 10.98 -0.17
CA ARG A 341 0.47 9.75 -0.37
C ARG A 341 0.21 8.68 0.70
N GLY A 342 -0.78 8.89 1.57
CA GLY A 342 -1.03 8.03 2.71
C GLY A 342 -1.23 6.57 2.33
N TYR A 343 -2.11 6.29 1.37
CA TYR A 343 -2.41 4.93 0.93
C TYR A 343 -1.21 4.27 0.23
N GLU A 344 -0.51 5.00 -0.65
CA GLU A 344 0.72 4.55 -1.33
C GLU A 344 1.80 4.13 -0.32
N VAL A 345 2.10 5.02 0.64
CA VAL A 345 3.11 4.77 1.67
C VAL A 345 2.70 3.63 2.58
N ALA A 346 1.43 3.54 2.99
CA ALA A 346 0.94 2.46 3.84
C ALA A 346 1.09 1.09 3.15
N ARG A 347 0.76 1.00 1.85
CA ARG A 347 0.99 -0.22 1.05
C ARG A 347 2.48 -0.55 0.95
N ARG A 348 3.35 0.43 0.68
CA ARG A 348 4.81 0.23 0.62
C ARG A 348 5.36 -0.27 1.96
N ALA A 349 4.92 0.31 3.07
CA ALA A 349 5.34 -0.09 4.40
C ALA A 349 4.97 -1.54 4.73
N VAL A 350 3.80 -2.01 4.28
CA VAL A 350 3.40 -3.42 4.41
C VAL A 350 4.31 -4.33 3.57
N GLU A 351 4.70 -3.92 2.36
CA GLU A 351 5.65 -4.70 1.56
C GLU A 351 7.06 -4.74 2.17
N VAL A 352 7.51 -3.66 2.82
CA VAL A 352 8.76 -3.64 3.61
C VAL A 352 8.66 -4.65 4.74
N GLU A 353 7.59 -4.64 5.53
CA GLU A 353 7.38 -5.59 6.63
C GLU A 353 7.37 -7.05 6.15
N LYS A 354 6.68 -7.35 5.04
CA LYS A 354 6.67 -8.69 4.44
C LYS A 354 8.07 -9.15 4.03
N ASN A 355 8.85 -8.28 3.40
CA ASN A 355 10.21 -8.63 2.99
C ASN A 355 11.12 -8.83 4.21
N GLU A 356 11.02 -7.98 5.24
CA GLU A 356 11.73 -8.17 6.50
C GLU A 356 11.34 -9.48 7.18
N ARG A 357 10.06 -9.86 7.17
CA ARG A 357 9.61 -11.13 7.72
C ARG A 357 10.24 -12.31 7.00
N ARG A 358 10.31 -12.28 5.66
CA ARG A 358 11.01 -13.29 4.86
C ARG A 358 12.49 -13.37 5.23
N ILE A 359 13.16 -12.23 5.34
CA ILE A 359 14.57 -12.15 5.75
C ILE A 359 14.76 -12.71 7.16
N ARG A 360 13.87 -12.37 8.09
CA ARG A 360 13.86 -12.85 9.48
C ARG A 360 13.73 -14.37 9.55
N ASP A 361 12.89 -14.97 8.71
CA ASP A 361 12.73 -16.42 8.65
C ASP A 361 13.99 -17.11 8.10
N GLU A 362 14.67 -16.51 7.13
CA GLU A 362 15.97 -17.00 6.66
C GLU A 362 17.06 -16.89 7.72
N ILE A 363 17.06 -15.81 8.51
CA ILE A 363 18.00 -15.62 9.62
C ILE A 363 17.75 -16.65 10.71
N LYS A 364 16.49 -16.91 11.07
CA LYS A 364 16.11 -17.97 12.03
C LYS A 364 16.55 -19.36 11.58
N ARG A 365 16.69 -19.59 10.26
CA ARG A 365 17.22 -20.84 9.69
C ARG A 365 18.75 -20.93 9.72
N GLY A 366 19.43 -19.96 10.32
CA GLY A 366 20.87 -20.00 10.58
C GLY A 366 21.73 -19.19 9.60
N LYS A 367 21.14 -18.49 8.62
CA LYS A 367 21.88 -17.56 7.77
C LYS A 367 22.13 -16.23 8.50
N THR A 368 23.26 -15.59 8.22
CA THR A 368 23.51 -14.22 8.65
C THR A 368 22.76 -13.23 7.74
N LEU A 369 22.50 -12.01 8.24
CA LEU A 369 21.86 -10.96 7.45
C LEU A 369 22.65 -10.63 6.16
N SER A 370 23.98 -10.65 6.24
CA SER A 370 24.87 -10.40 5.09
C SER A 370 24.67 -11.43 3.97
N GLU A 371 24.54 -12.71 4.33
CA GLU A 371 24.30 -13.79 3.37
C GLU A 371 22.92 -13.69 2.72
N VAL A 372 21.88 -13.41 3.50
CA VAL A 372 20.51 -13.29 3.00
C VAL A 372 20.36 -12.11 2.02
N LEU A 373 21.05 -11.00 2.30
CA LEU A 373 21.05 -9.80 1.46
C LEU A 373 22.11 -9.83 0.36
N TYR A 374 22.93 -10.89 0.27
CA TYR A 374 24.03 -11.01 -0.68
C TYR A 374 24.97 -9.79 -0.68
N LEU A 375 25.27 -9.23 0.50
CA LEU A 375 26.04 -7.98 0.62
C LEU A 375 27.45 -8.08 0.04
N GLN A 376 28.03 -9.29 -0.01
CA GLN A 376 29.31 -9.57 -0.68
C GLN A 376 29.35 -9.15 -2.16
N LYS A 377 28.20 -9.05 -2.84
CA LYS A 377 28.14 -8.56 -4.24
C LYS A 377 28.36 -7.05 -4.34
N TRP A 378 28.23 -6.32 -3.24
CA TRP A 378 28.36 -4.87 -3.15
C TRP A 378 29.71 -4.43 -2.56
N GLU A 379 30.48 -5.38 -2.04
CA GLU A 379 31.87 -5.13 -1.65
C GLU A 379 32.68 -4.82 -2.91
N LYS A 380 33.23 -3.60 -3.00
CA LYS A 380 34.22 -3.26 -4.02
C LYS A 380 35.45 -4.13 -3.77
N ARG A 381 35.79 -4.97 -4.74
CA ARG A 381 37.08 -5.69 -4.78
C ARG A 381 38.21 -4.76 -5.18
#